data_AF-A0A4Y3PNJ0-F1
#
_entry.id   AF-A0A4Y3PNJ0-F1
#
_cell.length_a   1.000
_cell.length_b   1.000
_cell.length_c   1.000
_cell.angle_alpha   90.00
_cell.angle_beta   90.00
_cell.angle_gamma   90.00
#
_symmetry.space_group_name_H-M   'P 1'
#
loop_
_entity.id
_entity.type
_entity.pdbx_description
1 polymer ?
#
loop_
_entity_poly.entity_id
_entity_poly.type
_entity_poly.pdbx_seq_one_letter_code
_entity_poly.pdbx_strand_id
1 'polypeptide(L)'
;MRRNPILSTISWALYAIALFLIYHLLVKPAFLDLSWIALLIFLPLLAFCYYVIHPSERRQVLVFTVGFLLLDRALTRVDVKTTAALLIGGAVAIIVIALLVKWYGRLSWRAVAPLVLIAVLANVTFNRYTLPALSHFTVQYESSRMYNGDWVDYFPMTLYDVDGDGKMEIVTYGNAEELPLPEKVEKPETEEEKKAMAEKLRHLQAEPVSLYVMSWKDGQIVRMKNDQIPAETMERIKENLPTDYPGFPYYTMKDDKLVPNVQRQPYSEAMMQAGTTAHRAFVLDLNNIANMLETNKGSMDVRHELGSKFKDLHITNGMLTGTYEGKPFGGSTKATKLLTTMNLPDGREGLIVIGEHLSVLAVEPDGTLTEAYQLTRKQAELATGEFIPADIDHDKVDELLVAGRPSYILKPKADGTWDILWASDEKDKSFRFSNFAAVGTDQTPEIVAKARSWISTTDARYLSGYDYTPEGLKENWRIYLPLINVQIGDIDGDKQNEIVASLENSHRILVFKQHNIPVFALTIALFAGLLVYGVVRRGRHA
;
A
#
# COMPACT_ATOMS: atom_id res chain seq x y z
N MET A 1 31.83 -14.39 -37.69
CA MET A 1 31.52 -13.01 -38.11
C MET A 1 32.64 -12.07 -37.63
N ARG A 2 33.48 -11.52 -38.52
CA ARG A 2 34.28 -10.31 -38.21
C ARG A 2 33.33 -9.11 -38.16
N ARG A 3 32.44 -9.07 -37.16
CA ARG A 3 31.43 -8.02 -36.99
C ARG A 3 32.13 -6.75 -36.51
N ASN A 4 31.66 -5.60 -37.00
CA ASN A 4 32.06 -4.28 -36.51
C ASN A 4 32.06 -4.28 -34.97
N PRO A 5 33.18 -3.93 -34.32
CA PRO A 5 33.32 -3.96 -32.87
C PRO A 5 32.19 -3.21 -32.15
N ILE A 6 31.73 -2.09 -32.72
CA ILE A 6 30.69 -1.23 -32.16
C ILE A 6 29.33 -1.95 -32.18
N LEU A 7 28.94 -2.51 -33.33
CA LEU A 7 27.70 -3.26 -33.47
C LEU A 7 27.62 -4.45 -32.50
N SER A 8 28.76 -5.11 -32.25
CA SER A 8 28.82 -6.21 -31.28
C SER A 8 28.54 -5.72 -29.86
N THR A 9 29.13 -4.60 -29.45
CA THR A 9 28.93 -4.03 -28.10
C THR A 9 27.48 -3.58 -27.91
N ILE A 10 26.90 -2.89 -28.90
CA ILE A 10 25.51 -2.43 -28.86
C ILE A 10 24.54 -3.62 -28.76
N SER A 11 24.79 -4.70 -29.49
CA SER A 11 23.95 -5.90 -29.44
C SER A 11 23.91 -6.53 -28.04
N TRP A 12 25.06 -6.57 -27.34
CA TRP A 12 25.12 -7.06 -25.96
C TRP A 12 24.45 -6.11 -24.96
N ALA A 13 24.55 -4.80 -25.18
CA ALA A 13 23.86 -3.81 -24.35
C ALA A 13 22.33 -3.95 -24.48
N LEU A 14 21.81 -4.03 -25.71
CA LEU A 14 20.39 -4.25 -25.97
C LEU A 14 19.90 -5.57 -25.37
N TYR A 15 20.70 -6.64 -25.46
CA TYR A 15 20.38 -7.91 -24.83
C TYR A 15 20.33 -7.82 -23.30
N ALA A 16 21.25 -7.08 -22.66
CA ALA A 16 21.22 -6.85 -21.21
C ALA A 16 19.98 -6.05 -20.78
N ILE A 17 19.60 -5.01 -21.52
CA ILE A 17 18.37 -4.24 -21.27
C ILE A 17 17.15 -5.15 -21.41
N ALA A 18 17.10 -5.98 -22.46
CA ALA A 18 16.01 -6.92 -22.65
C ALA A 18 15.92 -7.93 -21.49
N LEU A 19 17.05 -8.53 -21.08
CA LEU A 19 17.08 -9.44 -19.93
C LEU A 19 16.59 -8.77 -18.65
N PHE A 20 16.99 -7.53 -18.42
CA PHE A 20 16.55 -6.75 -17.26
C PHE A 20 15.03 -6.58 -17.23
N LEU A 21 14.44 -6.11 -18.33
CA LEU A 21 12.99 -5.89 -18.45
C LEU A 21 12.22 -7.21 -18.38
N ILE A 22 12.63 -8.23 -19.14
CA ILE A 22 11.98 -9.55 -19.16
C ILE A 22 11.98 -10.17 -17.77
N TYR A 23 13.12 -10.13 -17.06
CA TYR A 23 13.20 -10.73 -15.74
C TYR A 23 12.28 -10.04 -14.72
N HIS A 24 12.30 -8.70 -14.69
CA HIS A 24 11.58 -7.94 -13.67
C HIS A 24 10.11 -7.69 -13.97
N LEU A 25 9.72 -7.64 -15.26
CA LEU A 25 8.36 -7.26 -15.67
C LEU A 25 7.56 -8.42 -16.28
N LEU A 26 8.21 -9.53 -16.69
CA LEU A 26 7.51 -10.73 -17.15
C LEU A 26 7.72 -11.91 -16.20
N VAL A 27 8.98 -12.31 -15.97
CA VAL A 27 9.28 -13.55 -15.25
C VAL A 27 8.89 -13.43 -13.78
N LYS A 28 9.41 -12.43 -13.05
CA LYS A 28 9.12 -12.27 -11.62
C LYS A 28 7.61 -12.07 -11.37
N PRO A 29 6.88 -11.18 -12.07
CA PRO A 29 5.42 -11.08 -11.96
C PRO A 29 4.68 -12.39 -12.23
N ALA A 30 5.04 -13.12 -13.29
CA ALA A 30 4.42 -14.42 -13.58
C ALA A 30 4.61 -15.43 -12.43
N PHE A 31 5.78 -15.45 -11.79
CA PHE A 31 6.00 -16.30 -10.61
C PHE A 31 5.23 -15.84 -9.38
N LEU A 32 5.06 -14.53 -9.18
CA LEU A 32 4.24 -13.98 -8.10
C LEU A 32 2.76 -14.31 -8.30
N ASP A 33 2.28 -14.28 -9.54
CA ASP A 33 0.86 -14.47 -9.84
C ASP A 33 0.47 -15.94 -10.04
N LEU A 34 1.29 -16.71 -10.76
CA LEU A 34 0.97 -18.09 -11.15
C LEU A 34 1.69 -19.16 -10.31
N SER A 35 2.63 -18.77 -9.44
CA SER A 35 3.34 -19.68 -8.53
C SER A 35 3.93 -20.92 -9.26
N TRP A 36 3.45 -22.12 -8.95
CA TRP A 36 3.93 -23.37 -9.57
C TRP A 36 3.54 -23.54 -11.04
N ILE A 37 2.44 -22.92 -11.51
CA ILE A 37 2.09 -22.94 -12.94
C ILE A 37 3.11 -22.15 -13.76
N ALA A 38 3.59 -21.01 -13.23
CA ALA A 38 4.70 -20.29 -13.86
C ALA A 38 5.93 -21.20 -13.99
N LEU A 39 6.26 -22.02 -12.98
CA LEU A 39 7.38 -22.96 -13.07
C LEU A 39 7.17 -23.99 -14.20
N LEU A 40 5.98 -24.58 -14.31
CA LEU A 40 5.67 -25.56 -15.35
C LEU A 40 5.72 -24.99 -16.76
N ILE A 41 5.35 -23.72 -16.95
CA ILE A 41 5.46 -23.03 -18.24
C ILE A 41 6.91 -22.60 -18.51
N PHE A 42 7.60 -22.11 -17.47
CA PHE A 42 8.93 -21.54 -17.58
C PHE A 42 10.00 -22.58 -17.90
N LEU A 43 9.90 -23.82 -17.39
CA LEU A 43 10.89 -24.87 -17.67
C LEU A 43 10.95 -25.28 -19.16
N PRO A 44 9.83 -25.63 -19.84
CA PRO A 44 9.81 -25.86 -21.28
C PRO A 44 10.25 -24.62 -22.07
N LEU A 45 9.81 -23.42 -21.66
CA LEU A 45 10.20 -22.18 -22.31
C LEU A 45 11.72 -21.94 -22.22
N LEU A 46 12.34 -22.21 -21.06
CA LEU A 46 13.78 -22.11 -20.88
C LEU A 46 14.53 -23.15 -21.71
N ALA A 47 14.02 -24.39 -21.78
CA ALA A 47 14.56 -25.43 -22.66
C ALA A 47 14.47 -25.03 -24.14
N PHE A 48 13.35 -24.41 -24.55
CA PHE A 48 13.17 -23.86 -25.89
C PHE A 48 14.15 -22.70 -26.16
N CYS A 49 14.27 -21.74 -25.25
CA CYS A 49 15.26 -20.65 -25.35
C CYS A 49 16.68 -21.19 -25.52
N TYR A 50 17.06 -22.21 -24.75
CA TYR A 50 18.35 -22.89 -24.89
C TYR A 50 18.49 -23.61 -26.24
N TYR A 51 17.44 -24.29 -26.68
CA TYR A 51 17.41 -24.98 -27.96
C TYR A 51 17.61 -24.01 -29.12
N VAL A 52 16.87 -22.90 -29.13
CA VAL A 52 16.86 -21.90 -30.20
C VAL A 52 18.24 -21.24 -30.41
N ILE A 53 19.04 -21.09 -29.35
CA ILE A 53 20.41 -20.56 -29.49
C ILE A 53 21.30 -21.54 -30.25
N HIS A 54 22.01 -21.04 -31.27
CA HIS A 54 22.93 -21.84 -32.08
C HIS A 54 24.03 -22.49 -31.21
N PRO A 55 24.37 -23.78 -31.40
CA PRO A 55 25.27 -24.52 -30.51
C PRO A 55 26.61 -23.82 -30.22
N SER A 56 27.19 -23.15 -31.20
CA SER A 56 28.47 -22.43 -31.05
C SER A 56 28.39 -21.19 -30.12
N GLU A 57 27.19 -20.65 -29.89
CA GLU A 57 26.97 -19.42 -29.12
C GLU A 57 26.34 -19.69 -27.74
N ARG A 58 25.79 -20.89 -27.51
CA ARG A 58 25.09 -21.28 -26.27
C ARG A 58 25.87 -20.93 -25.01
N ARG A 59 27.15 -21.30 -24.97
CA ARG A 59 28.00 -21.01 -23.81
C ARG A 59 28.10 -19.51 -23.53
N GLN A 60 28.31 -18.69 -24.58
CA GLN A 60 28.46 -17.25 -24.41
C GLN A 60 27.16 -16.60 -23.93
N VAL A 61 26.04 -16.96 -24.56
CA VAL A 61 24.72 -16.41 -24.20
C VAL A 61 24.30 -16.84 -22.79
N LEU A 62 24.50 -18.11 -22.43
CA LEU A 62 24.20 -18.60 -21.08
C LEU A 62 25.04 -17.92 -20.00
N VAL A 63 26.35 -17.86 -20.20
CA VAL A 63 27.25 -17.22 -19.23
C VAL A 63 26.97 -15.73 -19.11
N PHE A 64 26.66 -15.05 -20.22
CA PHE A 64 26.22 -13.65 -20.17
C PHE A 64 24.91 -13.50 -19.39
N THR A 65 23.90 -14.32 -19.69
CA THR A 65 22.57 -14.23 -19.07
C THR A 65 22.65 -14.48 -17.57
N VAL A 66 23.29 -15.59 -17.17
CA VAL A 66 23.47 -15.94 -15.75
C VAL A 66 24.36 -14.90 -15.07
N GLY A 67 25.46 -14.48 -15.69
CA GLY A 67 26.36 -13.47 -15.13
C GLY A 67 25.67 -12.13 -14.93
N PHE A 68 24.85 -11.68 -15.89
CA PHE A 68 24.09 -10.44 -15.78
C PHE A 68 23.07 -10.51 -14.65
N LEU A 69 22.25 -11.56 -14.58
CA LEU A 69 21.24 -11.73 -13.53
C LEU A 69 21.87 -11.91 -12.13
N LEU A 70 23.03 -12.58 -12.05
CA LEU A 70 23.78 -12.70 -10.80
C LEU A 70 24.37 -11.35 -10.36
N LEU A 71 24.96 -10.59 -11.29
CA LEU A 71 25.48 -9.25 -10.97
C LEU A 71 24.35 -8.33 -10.53
N ASP A 72 23.24 -8.33 -11.26
CA ASP A 72 22.06 -7.54 -10.92
C ASP A 72 21.53 -7.90 -9.52
N ARG A 73 21.41 -9.20 -9.22
CA ARG A 73 21.01 -9.67 -7.88
C ARG A 73 22.05 -9.34 -6.80
N ALA A 74 23.34 -9.36 -7.13
CA ALA A 74 24.39 -9.05 -6.19
C ALA A 74 24.35 -7.56 -5.80
N LEU A 75 24.25 -6.67 -6.80
CA LEU A 75 24.19 -5.22 -6.59
C LEU A 75 22.97 -4.80 -5.77
N THR A 76 21.84 -5.47 -5.92
CA THR A 76 20.62 -5.21 -5.14
C THR A 76 20.64 -5.69 -3.70
N ARG A 77 21.50 -6.66 -3.37
CA ARG A 77 21.58 -7.25 -2.02
C ARG A 77 22.77 -6.76 -1.20
N VAL A 78 23.51 -5.77 -1.68
CA VAL A 78 24.54 -5.09 -0.87
C VAL A 78 23.82 -4.21 0.15
N ASP A 79 23.32 -4.83 1.23
CA ASP A 79 22.67 -4.13 2.34
C ASP A 79 23.74 -3.81 3.41
N VAL A 80 24.24 -2.58 3.35
CA VAL A 80 25.31 -2.10 4.23
C VAL A 80 25.01 -0.69 4.67
N LYS A 81 25.25 -0.45 5.96
CA LYS A 81 24.89 0.79 6.66
C LYS A 81 25.63 2.04 6.16
N THR A 82 26.67 1.90 5.35
CA THR A 82 27.48 3.03 4.88
C THR A 82 27.64 3.01 3.37
N THR A 83 27.60 4.20 2.76
CA THR A 83 27.83 4.41 1.32
C THR A 83 29.18 3.87 0.87
N ALA A 84 30.22 3.98 1.72
CA ALA A 84 31.54 3.44 1.43
C ALA A 84 31.54 1.91 1.33
N ALA A 85 30.86 1.22 2.25
CA ALA A 85 30.72 -0.23 2.19
C ALA A 85 29.88 -0.67 0.99
N LEU A 86 28.85 0.12 0.61
CA LEU A 86 28.04 -0.13 -0.58
C LEU A 86 28.89 -0.10 -1.84
N LEU A 87 29.72 0.96 -1.99
CA LEU A 87 30.61 1.13 -3.13
C LEU A 87 31.67 0.03 -3.20
N ILE A 88 32.29 -0.34 -2.07
CA ILE A 88 33.29 -1.41 -2.01
C ILE A 88 32.64 -2.76 -2.35
N GLY A 89 31.51 -3.09 -1.71
CA GLY A 89 30.78 -4.33 -1.96
C GLY A 89 30.32 -4.45 -3.42
N GLY A 90 29.79 -3.37 -3.98
CA GLY A 90 29.42 -3.28 -5.40
C GLY A 90 30.62 -3.46 -6.32
N ALA A 91 31.75 -2.80 -6.06
CA ALA A 91 32.97 -2.94 -6.85
C ALA A 91 33.52 -4.38 -6.81
N VAL A 92 33.52 -5.02 -5.65
CA VAL A 92 33.93 -6.43 -5.50
C VAL A 92 33.00 -7.34 -6.30
N ALA A 93 31.68 -7.17 -6.21
CA ALA A 93 30.72 -7.95 -6.98
C ALA A 93 30.93 -7.79 -8.49
N ILE A 94 31.14 -6.56 -8.96
CA ILE A 94 31.45 -6.25 -10.37
C ILE A 94 32.73 -6.97 -10.81
N ILE A 95 33.82 -6.84 -10.05
CA ILE A 95 35.11 -7.45 -10.39
C ILE A 95 34.99 -8.96 -10.44
N VAL A 96 34.41 -9.59 -9.41
CA VAL A 96 34.26 -11.05 -9.32
C VAL A 96 33.43 -11.58 -10.48
N ILE A 97 32.27 -11.00 -10.75
CA ILE A 97 31.42 -11.45 -11.86
C ILE A 97 32.10 -11.18 -13.21
N ALA A 98 32.72 -10.02 -13.41
CA ALA A 98 33.44 -9.68 -14.64
C ALA A 98 34.56 -10.70 -14.92
N LEU A 99 35.34 -11.08 -13.90
CA LEU A 99 36.39 -12.09 -14.02
C LEU A 99 35.83 -13.49 -14.29
N LEU A 100 34.75 -13.89 -13.62
CA LEU A 100 34.08 -15.18 -13.86
C LEU A 100 33.56 -15.28 -15.30
N VAL A 101 32.81 -14.29 -15.77
CA VAL A 101 32.29 -14.32 -17.15
C VAL A 101 33.41 -14.20 -18.18
N LYS A 102 34.51 -13.51 -17.84
CA LYS A 102 35.68 -13.37 -18.72
C LYS A 102 36.49 -14.65 -18.83
N TRP A 103 36.84 -15.27 -17.71
CA TRP A 103 37.77 -16.41 -17.65
C TRP A 103 37.04 -17.74 -17.78
N TYR A 104 36.01 -17.97 -16.95
CA TYR A 104 35.19 -19.18 -17.04
C TYR A 104 34.26 -19.13 -18.26
N GLY A 105 33.63 -17.98 -18.52
CA GLY A 105 32.74 -17.82 -19.67
C GLY A 105 33.43 -17.65 -21.03
N ARG A 106 34.72 -17.29 -21.02
CA ARG A 106 35.49 -16.88 -22.21
C ARG A 106 34.80 -15.75 -23.00
N LEU A 107 34.04 -14.88 -22.33
CA LEU A 107 33.41 -13.74 -22.99
C LEU A 107 34.46 -12.73 -23.47
N SER A 108 34.14 -12.03 -24.56
CA SER A 108 34.94 -10.89 -25.00
C SER A 108 34.68 -9.68 -24.10
N TRP A 109 35.66 -8.79 -23.93
CA TRP A 109 35.45 -7.55 -23.17
C TRP A 109 34.33 -6.67 -23.74
N ARG A 110 34.01 -6.83 -25.04
CA ARG A 110 32.87 -6.19 -25.71
C ARG A 110 31.50 -6.70 -25.23
N ALA A 111 31.46 -7.86 -24.58
CA ALA A 111 30.27 -8.37 -23.90
C ALA A 111 30.31 -8.03 -22.40
N VAL A 112 31.48 -8.16 -21.76
CA VAL A 112 31.61 -7.88 -20.33
C VAL A 112 31.32 -6.41 -19.99
N ALA A 113 31.78 -5.46 -20.80
CA ALA A 113 31.56 -4.04 -20.54
C ALA A 113 30.07 -3.65 -20.57
N PRO A 114 29.26 -4.02 -21.60
CA PRO A 114 27.81 -3.82 -21.56
C PRO A 114 27.11 -4.51 -20.40
N LEU A 115 27.51 -5.74 -20.06
CA LEU A 115 26.93 -6.49 -18.92
C LEU A 115 27.06 -5.68 -17.63
N VAL A 116 28.26 -5.20 -17.33
CA VAL A 116 28.53 -4.41 -16.13
C VAL A 116 27.85 -3.05 -16.20
N LEU A 117 28.00 -2.34 -17.32
CA LEU A 117 27.47 -0.99 -17.49
C LEU A 117 25.95 -0.98 -17.33
N ILE A 118 25.23 -1.87 -18.01
CA ILE A 118 23.77 -1.91 -17.93
C ILE A 118 23.32 -2.37 -16.55
N ALA A 119 23.99 -3.33 -15.91
CA ALA A 119 23.64 -3.74 -14.55
C ALA A 119 23.79 -2.59 -13.55
N VAL A 120 24.88 -1.82 -13.64
CA VAL A 120 25.11 -0.63 -12.79
C VAL A 120 24.08 0.45 -13.09
N LEU A 121 23.89 0.82 -14.37
CA LEU A 121 22.91 1.83 -14.76
C LEU A 121 21.51 1.48 -14.28
N ALA A 122 21.09 0.22 -14.46
CA ALA A 122 19.77 -0.23 -14.03
C ALA A 122 19.61 -0.20 -12.50
N ASN A 123 20.67 -0.45 -11.73
CA ASN A 123 20.63 -0.39 -10.26
C ASN A 123 20.65 1.04 -9.71
N VAL A 124 21.29 1.97 -10.42
CA VAL A 124 21.30 3.39 -10.05
C VAL A 124 20.00 4.09 -10.46
N THR A 125 19.39 3.67 -11.58
CA THR A 125 18.20 4.33 -12.14
C THR A 125 16.90 3.86 -11.49
N PHE A 126 16.80 2.57 -11.14
CA PHE A 126 15.54 1.99 -10.68
C PHE A 126 15.66 1.37 -9.29
N ASN A 127 14.78 1.78 -8.38
CA ASN A 127 14.55 1.03 -7.15
C ASN A 127 13.90 -0.32 -7.49
N ARG A 128 14.59 -1.40 -7.16
CA ARG A 128 14.20 -2.78 -7.54
C ARG A 128 12.99 -3.30 -6.78
N TYR A 129 12.70 -2.69 -5.64
CA TYR A 129 11.51 -2.99 -4.88
C TYR A 129 10.26 -2.53 -5.63
N THR A 130 10.26 -1.31 -6.17
CA THR A 130 9.10 -0.68 -6.81
C THR A 130 9.02 -0.92 -8.32
N LEU A 131 10.08 -1.47 -8.92
CA LEU A 131 10.13 -1.78 -10.35
C LEU A 131 8.94 -2.56 -10.92
N PRO A 132 8.28 -3.50 -10.21
CA PRO A 132 7.06 -4.15 -10.70
C PRO A 132 5.90 -3.18 -10.99
N ALA A 133 5.91 -1.96 -10.43
CA ALA A 133 4.92 -0.94 -10.72
C ALA A 133 5.10 -0.30 -12.10
N LEU A 134 6.30 -0.37 -12.70
CA LEU A 134 6.65 0.21 -14.01
C LEU A 134 5.81 -0.34 -15.17
N SER A 135 5.01 -1.38 -14.95
CA SER A 135 4.02 -1.81 -15.93
C SER A 135 2.99 -0.71 -16.22
N HIS A 136 2.65 0.12 -15.23
CA HIS A 136 1.58 1.14 -15.31
C HIS A 136 1.94 2.47 -14.62
N PHE A 137 2.88 2.46 -13.67
CA PHE A 137 3.20 3.60 -12.81
C PHE A 137 4.71 3.83 -12.66
N THR A 138 5.11 5.08 -12.54
CA THR A 138 6.44 5.48 -12.06
C THR A 138 6.37 5.92 -10.61
N VAL A 139 7.39 5.60 -9.82
CA VAL A 139 7.54 6.20 -8.49
C VAL A 139 8.03 7.62 -8.67
N GLN A 140 7.17 8.58 -8.31
CA GLN A 140 7.48 10.00 -8.35
C GLN A 140 8.25 10.43 -7.10
N TYR A 141 7.91 9.84 -5.95
CA TYR A 141 8.57 10.12 -4.68
C TYR A 141 8.56 8.90 -3.75
N GLU A 142 9.64 8.75 -2.99
CA GLU A 142 9.76 7.81 -1.87
C GLU A 142 10.33 8.59 -0.68
N SER A 143 9.62 8.58 0.45
CA SER A 143 10.08 9.29 1.64
C SER A 143 11.21 8.54 2.35
N SER A 144 11.96 9.26 3.18
CA SER A 144 12.69 8.63 4.28
C SER A 144 11.70 7.93 5.23
N ARG A 145 12.21 7.07 6.11
CA ARG A 145 11.40 6.45 7.16
C ARG A 145 10.83 7.55 8.07
N MET A 146 9.51 7.62 8.19
CA MET A 146 8.79 8.66 8.95
C MET A 146 8.70 8.37 10.45
N TYR A 147 8.90 7.11 10.85
CA TYR A 147 8.84 6.67 12.24
C TYR A 147 10.03 5.81 12.61
N ASN A 148 10.78 6.23 13.63
CA ASN A 148 12.01 5.61 14.11
C ASN A 148 11.83 4.78 15.38
N GLY A 149 10.59 4.37 15.70
CA GLY A 149 10.34 3.40 16.77
C GLY A 149 10.17 1.97 16.26
N ASP A 150 10.02 1.05 17.21
CA ASP A 150 9.96 -0.41 16.95
C ASP A 150 8.58 -1.01 17.28
N TRP A 151 7.61 -0.19 17.69
CA TRP A 151 6.36 -0.66 18.32
C TRP A 151 5.14 -0.62 17.44
N VAL A 152 5.15 0.26 16.44
CA VAL A 152 4.04 0.48 15.53
C VAL A 152 4.46 -0.03 14.17
N ASP A 153 3.64 -0.90 13.57
CA ASP A 153 3.93 -1.50 12.26
C ASP A 153 3.60 -0.53 11.11
N TYR A 154 2.57 0.31 11.30
CA TYR A 154 2.15 1.37 10.38
C TYR A 154 1.29 2.42 11.09
N PHE A 155 1.20 3.62 10.52
CA PHE A 155 0.26 4.65 10.93
C PHE A 155 -0.83 4.85 9.87
N PRO A 156 -2.07 5.21 10.27
CA PRO A 156 -3.11 5.58 9.31
C PRO A 156 -2.66 6.77 8.47
N MET A 157 -3.11 6.81 7.23
CA MET A 157 -2.78 7.87 6.28
C MET A 157 -4.04 8.32 5.55
N THR A 158 -4.15 9.64 5.34
CA THR A 158 -5.23 10.26 4.57
C THR A 158 -4.67 11.38 3.70
N LEU A 159 -5.49 11.86 2.78
CA LEU A 159 -5.21 13.02 1.94
C LEU A 159 -6.17 14.15 2.30
N TYR A 160 -5.66 15.37 2.40
CA TYR A 160 -6.47 16.54 2.74
C TYR A 160 -5.84 17.81 2.17
N ASP A 161 -6.64 18.69 1.56
CA ASP A 161 -6.21 20.01 1.10
C ASP A 161 -6.11 20.96 2.31
N VAL A 162 -4.89 21.16 2.80
CA VAL A 162 -4.64 21.86 4.08
C VAL A 162 -4.61 23.37 3.89
N ASP A 163 -4.07 23.85 2.78
CA ASP A 163 -3.89 25.28 2.51
C ASP A 163 -4.86 25.87 1.48
N GLY A 164 -5.74 25.04 0.90
CA GLY A 164 -6.78 25.44 -0.04
C GLY A 164 -6.25 25.73 -1.44
N ASP A 165 -5.05 25.26 -1.78
CA ASP A 165 -4.45 25.47 -3.10
C ASP A 165 -4.98 24.48 -4.16
N GLY A 166 -5.83 23.54 -3.76
CA GLY A 166 -6.44 22.52 -4.61
C GLY A 166 -5.59 21.26 -4.79
N LYS A 167 -4.41 21.19 -4.14
CA LYS A 167 -3.60 19.97 -4.02
C LYS A 167 -3.91 19.28 -2.71
N MET A 168 -3.62 17.99 -2.68
CA MET A 168 -3.81 17.18 -1.50
C MET A 168 -2.48 17.01 -0.74
N GLU A 169 -2.44 17.42 0.52
CA GLU A 169 -1.35 17.04 1.42
C GLU A 169 -1.52 15.61 1.93
N ILE A 170 -0.39 14.92 2.10
CA ILE A 170 -0.35 13.60 2.73
C ILE A 170 -0.27 13.78 4.24
N VAL A 171 -1.25 13.24 4.95
CA VAL A 171 -1.35 13.32 6.41
C VAL A 171 -1.12 11.94 7.00
N THR A 172 -0.13 11.82 7.89
CA THR A 172 0.17 10.61 8.67
C THR A 172 0.81 10.98 10.00
N TYR A 173 1.00 10.02 10.90
CA TYR A 173 1.86 10.20 12.07
C TYR A 173 3.32 9.85 11.77
N GLY A 174 4.23 10.49 12.51
CA GLY A 174 5.67 10.25 12.44
C GLY A 174 6.42 10.79 13.65
N ASN A 175 7.69 10.40 13.78
CA ASN A 175 8.60 10.94 14.80
C ASN A 175 10.05 11.04 14.36
N ALA A 176 10.34 10.85 13.07
CA ALA A 176 11.71 10.77 12.58
C ALA A 176 12.49 12.09 12.74
N GLU A 177 11.82 13.24 12.71
CA GLU A 177 12.43 14.55 12.97
C GLU A 177 12.66 14.80 14.46
N GLU A 178 11.74 14.35 15.31
CA GLU A 178 11.80 14.50 16.76
C GLU A 178 12.78 13.51 17.41
N LEU A 179 12.91 12.31 16.83
CA LEU A 179 13.79 11.22 17.26
C LEU A 179 14.61 10.70 16.06
N PRO A 180 15.65 11.42 15.61
CA PRO A 180 16.51 10.94 14.54
C PRO A 180 17.26 9.68 14.99
N LEU A 181 17.39 8.70 14.08
CA LEU A 181 18.19 7.50 14.36
C LEU A 181 19.66 7.89 14.63
N PRO A 182 20.30 7.35 15.67
CA PRO A 182 21.70 7.62 15.93
C PRO A 182 22.57 7.06 14.79
N GLU A 183 23.61 7.82 14.38
CA GLU A 183 24.51 7.43 13.27
C GLU A 183 25.21 6.07 13.50
N LYS A 184 25.39 5.69 14.77
CA LYS A 184 25.91 4.37 15.17
C LYS A 184 25.02 3.79 16.27
N VAL A 185 24.49 2.60 16.01
CA VAL A 185 23.91 1.75 17.06
C VAL A 185 25.09 1.06 17.74
N GLU A 186 25.59 1.66 18.82
CA GLU A 186 26.60 1.01 19.66
C GLU A 186 25.98 -0.24 20.30
N LYS A 187 26.63 -1.39 20.07
CA LYS A 187 26.23 -2.61 20.78
C LYS A 187 26.72 -2.46 22.22
N PRO A 188 25.89 -2.76 23.22
CA PRO A 188 26.35 -2.72 24.61
C PRO A 188 27.47 -3.74 24.78
N GLU A 189 28.67 -3.26 25.10
CA GLU A 189 29.87 -4.10 25.24
C GLU A 189 30.04 -4.53 26.71
N THR A 190 29.65 -3.69 27.66
CA THR A 190 29.74 -3.97 29.09
C THR A 190 28.48 -4.64 29.65
N GLU A 191 28.60 -5.40 30.73
CA GLU A 191 27.44 -5.98 31.43
C GLU A 191 26.51 -4.91 32.02
N GLU A 192 27.04 -3.73 32.36
CA GLU A 192 26.25 -2.58 32.83
C GLU A 192 25.43 -1.96 31.69
N GLU A 193 26.01 -1.78 30.52
CA GLU A 193 25.27 -1.32 29.32
C GLU A 193 24.22 -2.33 28.89
N LYS A 194 24.53 -3.64 28.95
CA LYS A 194 23.54 -4.68 28.66
C LYS A 194 22.39 -4.65 29.66
N LYS A 195 22.67 -4.44 30.95
CA LYS A 195 21.63 -4.27 31.99
C LYS A 195 20.82 -2.99 31.78
N ALA A 196 21.47 -1.87 31.45
CA ALA A 196 20.78 -0.61 31.18
C ALA A 196 19.90 -0.70 29.92
N MET A 197 20.38 -1.35 28.86
CA MET A 197 19.60 -1.63 27.66
C MET A 197 18.44 -2.57 27.96
N ALA A 198 18.67 -3.65 28.73
CA ALA A 198 17.63 -4.57 29.15
C ALA A 198 16.55 -3.86 29.98
N GLU A 199 16.94 -2.99 30.92
CA GLU A 199 16.00 -2.21 31.73
C GLU A 199 15.24 -1.16 30.88
N LYS A 200 15.91 -0.54 29.90
CA LYS A 200 15.26 0.35 28.92
C LYS A 200 14.22 -0.40 28.07
N LEU A 201 14.52 -1.63 27.66
CA LEU A 201 13.63 -2.50 26.87
C LEU A 201 12.54 -3.20 27.70
N ARG A 202 12.70 -3.23 29.02
CA ARG A 202 11.78 -3.85 29.97
C ARG A 202 10.47 -3.09 30.10
N HIS A 203 10.53 -1.76 30.07
CA HIS A 203 9.38 -0.88 30.16
C HIS A 203 9.03 -0.29 28.80
N LEU A 204 7.75 -0.34 28.45
CA LEU A 204 7.26 0.42 27.30
C LEU A 204 7.36 1.90 27.66
N GLN A 205 8.02 2.68 26.81
CA GLN A 205 8.20 4.11 27.00
C GLN A 205 7.20 4.87 26.16
N ALA A 206 6.81 6.06 26.64
CA ALA A 206 6.09 6.99 25.80
C ALA A 206 7.04 7.50 24.71
N GLU A 207 6.57 7.51 23.46
CA GLU A 207 7.35 8.02 22.33
C GLU A 207 6.69 9.30 21.81
N PRO A 208 7.47 10.37 21.55
CA PRO A 208 6.92 11.51 20.82
C PRO A 208 6.47 11.02 19.45
N VAL A 209 5.25 11.39 19.07
CA VAL A 209 4.67 11.12 17.76
C VAL A 209 3.84 12.34 17.37
N SER A 210 4.25 13.01 16.31
CA SER A 210 3.56 14.19 15.81
C SER A 210 2.74 13.83 14.57
N LEU A 211 1.68 14.59 14.34
CA LEU A 211 1.04 14.60 13.03
C LEU A 211 1.99 15.24 12.01
N TYR A 212 2.23 14.57 10.89
CA TYR A 212 3.04 15.03 9.78
C TYR A 212 2.09 15.37 8.63
N VAL A 213 2.16 16.62 8.18
CA VAL A 213 1.45 17.11 7.00
C VAL A 213 2.50 17.36 5.93
N MET A 214 2.41 16.63 4.83
CA MET A 214 3.45 16.56 3.81
C MET A 214 2.91 17.15 2.51
N SER A 215 3.48 18.27 2.07
CA SER A 215 3.03 19.03 0.89
C SER A 215 4.05 18.93 -0.24
N TRP A 216 3.58 18.98 -1.49
CA TRP A 216 4.42 18.92 -2.68
C TRP A 216 4.99 20.30 -3.04
N LYS A 217 6.31 20.44 -3.03
CA LYS A 217 7.04 21.68 -3.36
C LYS A 217 8.26 21.38 -4.21
N ASP A 218 8.34 22.00 -5.38
CA ASP A 218 9.50 21.94 -6.29
C ASP A 218 9.99 20.53 -6.63
N GLY A 219 9.06 19.60 -6.83
CA GLY A 219 9.38 18.21 -7.17
C GLY A 219 9.76 17.33 -5.98
N GLN A 220 9.57 17.81 -4.75
CA GLN A 220 9.82 17.08 -3.52
C GLN A 220 8.65 17.23 -2.55
N ILE A 221 8.47 16.24 -1.68
CA ILE A 221 7.55 16.35 -0.57
C ILE A 221 8.27 16.95 0.64
N VAL A 222 7.69 18.00 1.21
CA VAL A 222 8.23 18.75 2.35
C VAL A 222 7.20 18.79 3.47
N ARG A 223 7.66 18.57 4.71
CA ARG A 223 6.80 18.67 5.90
C ARG A 223 6.40 20.13 6.15
N MET A 224 5.10 20.39 6.23
CA MET A 224 4.54 21.61 6.80
C MET A 224 4.64 21.54 8.32
N LYS A 225 5.12 22.62 8.95
CA LYS A 225 5.20 22.64 10.41
C LYS A 225 3.80 22.82 10.98
N ASN A 226 3.48 22.08 12.04
CA ASN A 226 2.14 22.08 12.62
C ASN A 226 1.74 23.45 13.19
N ASP A 227 2.70 24.31 13.57
CA ASP A 227 2.46 25.68 14.03
C ASP A 227 2.04 26.65 12.91
N GLN A 228 2.19 26.24 11.65
CA GLN A 228 1.76 26.99 10.47
C GLN A 228 0.33 26.63 10.05
N ILE A 229 -0.23 25.55 10.60
CA ILE A 229 -1.56 25.05 10.25
C ILE A 229 -2.58 25.65 11.22
N PRO A 230 -3.66 26.31 10.74
CA PRO A 230 -4.71 26.82 11.60
C PRO A 230 -5.28 25.72 12.51
N ALA A 231 -5.58 26.06 13.76
CA ALA A 231 -6.09 25.08 14.74
C ALA A 231 -7.38 24.39 14.26
N GLU A 232 -8.29 25.13 13.61
CA GLU A 232 -9.51 24.58 13.02
C GLU A 232 -9.21 23.56 11.92
N THR A 233 -8.26 23.86 11.02
CA THR A 233 -7.83 22.92 9.98
C THR A 233 -7.20 21.68 10.61
N MET A 234 -6.39 21.85 11.66
CA MET A 234 -5.78 20.73 12.37
C MET A 234 -6.82 19.80 13.03
N GLU A 235 -7.90 20.35 13.58
CA GLU A 235 -9.02 19.55 14.10
C GLU A 235 -9.72 18.77 12.99
N ARG A 236 -10.02 19.42 11.85
CA ARG A 236 -10.59 18.74 10.67
C ARG A 236 -9.71 17.61 10.13
N ILE A 237 -8.39 17.83 10.09
CA ILE A 237 -7.45 16.79 9.67
C ILE A 237 -7.50 15.59 10.63
N LYS A 238 -7.51 15.84 11.95
CA LYS A 238 -7.59 14.77 12.97
C LYS A 238 -8.90 13.98 12.86
N GLU A 239 -10.00 14.63 12.50
CA GLU A 239 -11.27 13.95 12.24
C GLU A 239 -11.19 13.06 11.00
N ASN A 240 -10.63 13.56 9.89
CA ASN A 240 -10.54 12.82 8.64
C ASN A 240 -9.49 11.70 8.64
N LEU A 241 -8.62 11.65 9.64
CA LEU A 241 -7.65 10.57 9.77
C LEU A 241 -8.38 9.28 10.18
N PRO A 242 -8.18 8.16 9.46
CA PRO A 242 -8.78 6.89 9.82
C PRO A 242 -8.41 6.51 11.25
N THR A 243 -9.41 6.23 12.08
CA THR A 243 -9.19 5.63 13.40
C THR A 243 -8.91 4.14 13.20
N ASP A 244 -7.71 3.83 12.73
CA ASP A 244 -7.25 2.47 12.51
C ASP A 244 -6.56 1.98 13.79
N TYR A 245 -7.35 1.40 14.69
CA TYR A 245 -6.80 0.63 15.81
C TYR A 245 -7.44 -0.76 15.89
N PRO A 246 -7.21 -1.66 14.91
CA PRO A 246 -7.42 -3.09 15.09
C PRO A 246 -6.08 -3.72 15.53
N GLY A 247 -5.68 -3.40 16.75
CA GLY A 247 -4.62 -4.06 17.50
C GLY A 247 -4.93 -3.92 18.98
N PHE A 248 -4.81 -5.00 19.76
CA PHE A 248 -4.88 -4.95 21.22
C PHE A 248 -4.07 -3.74 21.71
N PRO A 249 -4.69 -2.70 22.31
CA PRO A 249 -4.13 -1.36 22.26
C PRO A 249 -3.02 -1.27 23.32
N TYR A 250 -1.80 -1.64 22.96
CA TYR A 250 -0.63 -1.43 23.82
C TYR A 250 -0.33 0.04 23.98
N TYR A 251 -0.83 0.90 23.10
CA TYR A 251 -0.58 2.33 23.07
C TYR A 251 -1.84 3.12 22.71
N THR A 252 -1.91 4.34 23.21
CA THR A 252 -2.88 5.36 22.82
C THR A 252 -2.17 6.65 22.44
N MET A 253 -2.78 7.46 21.59
CA MET A 253 -2.27 8.79 21.27
C MET A 253 -2.75 9.79 22.33
N LYS A 254 -1.83 10.44 23.03
CA LYS A 254 -2.16 11.49 24.01
C LYS A 254 -1.12 12.61 23.95
N ASP A 255 -1.58 13.84 23.76
CA ASP A 255 -0.73 15.05 23.72
C ASP A 255 0.50 14.90 22.78
N ASP A 256 0.26 14.42 21.55
CA ASP A 256 1.30 14.14 20.53
C ASP A 256 2.38 13.15 21.01
N LYS A 257 1.96 12.19 21.83
CA LYS A 257 2.79 11.06 22.27
C LYS A 257 2.03 9.76 22.14
N LEU A 258 2.74 8.75 21.67
CA LEU A 258 2.33 7.37 21.78
C LEU A 258 2.59 6.91 23.22
N VAL A 259 1.54 6.84 24.04
CA VAL A 259 1.63 6.46 25.47
C VAL A 259 1.20 5.01 25.64
N PRO A 260 1.99 4.15 26.30
CA PRO A 260 1.61 2.76 26.49
C PRO A 260 0.43 2.63 27.47
N ASN A 261 -0.62 1.92 27.05
CA ASN A 261 -1.79 1.60 27.88
C ASN A 261 -1.50 0.48 28.88
N VAL A 262 -0.51 -0.38 28.60
CA VAL A 262 -0.07 -1.44 29.48
C VAL A 262 1.46 -1.50 29.51
N GLN A 263 2.03 -2.04 30.58
CA GLN A 263 3.47 -2.32 30.67
C GLN A 263 3.72 -3.81 30.39
N ARG A 264 4.80 -4.12 29.66
CA ARG A 264 5.14 -5.48 29.19
C ARG A 264 5.10 -6.53 30.30
N GLN A 265 5.79 -6.28 31.42
CA GLN A 265 5.93 -7.25 32.49
C GLN A 265 4.61 -7.51 33.25
N PRO A 266 3.90 -6.48 33.76
CA PRO A 266 2.58 -6.68 34.35
C PRO A 266 1.59 -7.33 33.38
N TYR A 267 1.65 -7.01 32.09
CA TYR A 267 0.79 -7.60 31.07
C TYR A 267 1.14 -9.07 30.82
N SER A 268 2.41 -9.43 30.66
CA SER A 268 2.83 -10.83 30.47
C SER A 268 2.48 -11.68 31.70
N GLU A 269 2.76 -11.18 32.90
CA GLU A 269 2.43 -11.86 34.15
C GLU A 269 0.90 -12.03 34.30
N ALA A 270 0.14 -11.02 33.89
CA ALA A 270 -1.32 -11.06 33.84
C ALA A 270 -1.88 -12.02 32.79
N MET A 271 -1.31 -12.07 31.59
CA MET A 271 -1.76 -12.96 30.51
C MET A 271 -1.46 -14.43 30.82
N MET A 272 -0.43 -14.70 31.62
CA MET A 272 -0.10 -16.06 32.10
C MET A 272 -1.06 -16.53 33.21
N GLN A 273 -1.91 -15.66 33.78
CA GLN A 273 -2.94 -16.06 34.73
C GLN A 273 -4.16 -16.60 33.99
N ALA A 274 -4.31 -17.93 34.02
CA ALA A 274 -5.44 -18.64 33.44
C ALA A 274 -6.78 -18.01 33.85
N GLY A 275 -7.62 -17.71 32.85
CA GLY A 275 -8.98 -17.17 33.06
C GLY A 275 -9.11 -15.65 33.24
N THR A 276 -8.01 -14.89 33.37
CA THR A 276 -8.09 -13.43 33.59
C THR A 276 -7.91 -12.58 32.32
N THR A 277 -7.43 -13.16 31.23
CA THR A 277 -7.12 -12.48 29.97
C THR A 277 -8.29 -11.68 29.40
N ALA A 278 -9.48 -12.30 29.27
CA ALA A 278 -10.65 -11.65 28.70
C ALA A 278 -11.15 -10.47 29.56
N HIS A 279 -11.13 -10.63 30.89
CA HIS A 279 -11.52 -9.57 31.81
C HIS A 279 -10.59 -8.36 31.72
N ARG A 280 -9.28 -8.59 31.62
CA ARG A 280 -8.30 -7.51 31.52
C ARG A 280 -8.35 -6.79 30.17
N ALA A 281 -8.55 -7.52 29.08
CA ALA A 281 -8.82 -6.92 27.77
C ALA A 281 -10.03 -5.97 27.85
N PHE A 282 -11.12 -6.44 28.44
CA PHE A 282 -12.33 -5.65 28.64
C PHE A 282 -12.10 -4.39 29.51
N VAL A 283 -11.33 -4.48 30.59
CA VAL A 283 -10.99 -3.31 31.42
C VAL A 283 -10.16 -2.28 30.64
N LEU A 284 -9.23 -2.73 29.79
CA LEU A 284 -8.46 -1.83 28.93
C LEU A 284 -9.35 -1.12 27.92
N ASP A 285 -10.29 -1.84 27.31
CA ASP A 285 -11.26 -1.25 26.39
C ASP A 285 -12.15 -0.23 27.10
N LEU A 286 -12.64 -0.53 28.31
CA LEU A 286 -13.41 0.41 29.12
C LEU A 286 -12.63 1.67 29.48
N ASN A 287 -11.36 1.54 29.86
CA ASN A 287 -10.49 2.69 30.14
C ASN A 287 -10.27 3.53 28.89
N ASN A 288 -10.09 2.90 27.72
CA ASN A 288 -9.94 3.61 26.46
C ASN A 288 -11.22 4.38 26.11
N ILE A 289 -12.40 3.75 26.25
CA ILE A 289 -13.69 4.40 26.06
C ILE A 289 -13.87 5.58 27.04
N ALA A 290 -13.52 5.39 28.31
CA ALA A 290 -13.61 6.46 29.32
C ALA A 290 -12.73 7.67 28.95
N ASN A 291 -11.49 7.43 28.51
CA ASN A 291 -10.59 8.49 28.05
C ASN A 291 -11.13 9.20 26.80
N MET A 292 -11.71 8.46 25.85
CA MET A 292 -12.36 9.05 24.67
C MET A 292 -13.54 9.93 25.06
N LEU A 293 -14.39 9.45 25.97
CA LEU A 293 -15.53 10.22 26.48
C LEU A 293 -15.09 11.48 27.23
N GLU A 294 -14.04 11.41 28.05
CA GLU A 294 -13.48 12.58 28.73
C GLU A 294 -12.99 13.63 27.72
N THR A 295 -12.29 13.18 26.67
CA THR A 295 -11.77 14.04 25.59
C THR A 295 -12.90 14.68 24.78
N ASN A 296 -13.94 13.90 24.48
CA ASN A 296 -15.07 14.31 23.63
C ASN A 296 -16.26 14.88 24.42
N LYS A 297 -16.03 15.32 25.68
CA LYS A 297 -17.06 15.93 26.55
C LYS A 297 -18.33 15.08 26.71
N GLY A 298 -18.16 13.76 26.78
CA GLY A 298 -19.23 12.77 26.94
C GLY A 298 -19.83 12.25 25.63
N SER A 299 -19.33 12.69 24.47
CA SER A 299 -19.77 12.19 23.17
C SER A 299 -18.97 10.95 22.77
N MET A 300 -19.65 9.91 22.29
CA MET A 300 -19.02 8.69 21.74
C MET A 300 -18.28 8.98 20.43
N ASP A 301 -18.85 9.85 19.59
CA ASP A 301 -18.26 10.32 18.35
C ASP A 301 -18.79 11.73 18.03
N VAL A 302 -17.95 12.53 17.37
CA VAL A 302 -18.23 13.92 16.97
C VAL A 302 -17.66 14.16 15.59
N ARG A 303 -18.44 14.76 14.69
CA ARG A 303 -18.00 15.15 13.34
C ARG A 303 -18.53 16.53 13.01
N HIS A 304 -17.67 17.44 12.57
CA HIS A 304 -18.12 18.76 12.13
C HIS A 304 -18.91 18.67 10.82
N GLU A 305 -18.48 17.83 9.90
CA GLU A 305 -19.10 17.67 8.59
C GLU A 305 -18.91 16.22 8.11
N LEU A 306 -19.96 15.65 7.52
CA LEU A 306 -19.90 14.39 6.78
C LEU A 306 -20.78 14.52 5.54
N GLY A 307 -20.23 14.18 4.38
CA GLY A 307 -20.93 14.37 3.12
C GLY A 307 -21.23 15.84 2.85
N SER A 308 -22.30 16.08 2.11
CA SER A 308 -22.70 17.41 1.64
C SER A 308 -23.77 18.07 2.51
N LYS A 309 -24.55 17.28 3.26
CA LYS A 309 -25.75 17.77 3.97
C LYS A 309 -25.65 17.68 5.48
N PHE A 310 -24.81 16.80 6.04
CA PHE A 310 -24.73 16.59 7.48
C PHE A 310 -23.64 17.44 8.14
N LYS A 311 -24.00 18.19 9.18
CA LYS A 311 -23.08 19.02 9.97
C LYS A 311 -23.34 18.91 11.47
N ASP A 312 -22.31 19.19 12.26
CA ASP A 312 -22.36 19.22 13.73
C ASP A 312 -22.95 17.94 14.32
N LEU A 313 -22.44 16.78 13.89
CA LEU A 313 -22.93 15.47 14.29
C LEU A 313 -22.36 15.05 15.64
N HIS A 314 -23.23 14.56 16.52
CA HIS A 314 -22.86 14.07 17.84
C HIS A 314 -23.60 12.78 18.17
N ILE A 315 -22.88 11.79 18.72
CA ILE A 315 -23.47 10.63 19.39
C ILE A 315 -23.27 10.77 20.90
N THR A 316 -24.33 11.09 21.64
CA THR A 316 -24.24 11.32 23.09
C THR A 316 -25.40 10.63 23.79
N ASN A 317 -25.10 9.81 24.81
CA ASN A 317 -26.09 9.07 25.61
C ASN A 317 -27.11 8.27 24.76
N GLY A 318 -26.67 7.67 23.65
CA GLY A 318 -27.55 6.90 22.76
C GLY A 318 -28.47 7.75 21.89
N MET A 319 -28.22 9.06 21.77
CA MET A 319 -28.88 9.97 20.85
C MET A 319 -27.90 10.42 19.77
N LEU A 320 -28.34 10.37 18.52
CA LEU A 320 -27.67 11.00 17.40
C LEU A 320 -28.37 12.32 17.10
N THR A 321 -27.62 13.41 17.07
CA THR A 321 -28.12 14.75 16.78
C THR A 321 -27.17 15.48 15.83
N GLY A 322 -27.70 16.44 15.08
CA GLY A 322 -26.91 17.35 14.26
C GLY A 322 -27.81 18.21 13.39
N THR A 323 -27.26 18.71 12.28
CA THR A 323 -28.04 19.41 11.25
C THR A 323 -27.96 18.68 9.91
N TYR A 324 -29.07 18.68 9.19
CA TYR A 324 -29.22 18.14 7.84
C TYR A 324 -29.83 19.24 6.96
N GLU A 325 -29.09 19.69 5.94
CA GLU A 325 -29.46 20.87 5.12
C GLU A 325 -29.76 22.12 5.99
N GLY A 326 -29.00 22.29 7.08
CA GLY A 326 -29.14 23.40 8.02
C GLY A 326 -30.32 23.31 8.98
N LYS A 327 -31.13 22.24 8.93
CA LYS A 327 -32.22 21.99 9.88
C LYS A 327 -31.76 21.01 10.96
N PRO A 328 -32.10 21.23 12.23
CA PRO A 328 -31.75 20.29 13.29
C PRO A 328 -32.51 18.98 13.12
N PHE A 329 -31.83 17.86 13.41
CA PHE A 329 -32.44 16.54 13.47
C PHE A 329 -31.98 15.81 14.74
N GLY A 330 -32.74 14.80 15.14
CA GLY A 330 -32.35 13.97 16.28
C GLY A 330 -33.15 12.69 16.40
N GLY A 331 -32.51 11.64 16.92
CA GLY A 331 -33.15 10.37 17.18
C GLY A 331 -32.30 9.45 18.04
N SER A 332 -32.91 8.40 18.57
CA SER A 332 -32.18 7.37 19.31
C SER A 332 -31.32 6.55 18.36
N THR A 333 -30.14 6.15 18.82
CA THR A 333 -29.21 5.31 18.07
C THR A 333 -28.54 4.30 18.98
N LYS A 334 -28.22 3.13 18.41
CA LYS A 334 -27.33 2.14 19.03
C LYS A 334 -25.89 2.22 18.49
N ALA A 335 -25.67 3.11 17.52
CA ALA A 335 -24.35 3.32 16.96
C ALA A 335 -23.44 4.01 17.98
N THR A 336 -22.16 3.70 17.88
CA THR A 336 -21.11 4.32 18.69
C THR A 336 -20.12 5.11 17.84
N LYS A 337 -20.21 5.00 16.51
CA LYS A 337 -19.31 5.64 15.56
C LYS A 337 -20.05 6.10 14.31
N LEU A 338 -19.68 7.28 13.83
CA LEU A 338 -20.06 7.88 12.56
C LEU A 338 -19.00 7.49 11.52
N LEU A 339 -19.42 6.95 10.39
CA LEU A 339 -18.49 6.47 9.36
C LEU A 339 -18.35 7.47 8.21
N THR A 340 -19.43 7.64 7.44
CA THR A 340 -19.46 8.47 6.23
C THR A 340 -20.91 8.60 5.77
N THR A 341 -21.16 9.14 4.58
CA THR A 341 -22.48 9.26 3.95
C THR A 341 -22.56 8.49 2.65
N MET A 342 -23.77 8.22 2.17
CA MET A 342 -24.02 7.62 0.86
C MET A 342 -25.30 8.16 0.21
N ASN A 343 -25.33 8.25 -1.11
CA ASN A 343 -26.52 8.61 -1.87
C ASN A 343 -27.51 7.44 -1.92
N LEU A 344 -28.77 7.70 -1.55
CA LEU A 344 -29.84 6.70 -1.50
C LEU A 344 -30.68 6.70 -2.79
N PRO A 345 -31.39 5.60 -3.10
CA PRO A 345 -32.27 5.52 -4.28
C PRO A 345 -33.36 6.59 -4.38
N ASP A 346 -33.76 7.18 -3.26
CA ASP A 346 -34.76 8.24 -3.19
C ASP A 346 -34.17 9.65 -3.33
N GLY A 347 -32.86 9.76 -3.58
CA GLY A 347 -32.12 11.00 -3.76
C GLY A 347 -31.72 11.70 -2.45
N ARG A 348 -32.02 11.11 -1.28
CA ARG A 348 -31.50 11.61 0.00
C ARG A 348 -30.06 11.18 0.22
N GLU A 349 -29.34 11.94 1.04
CA GLU A 349 -28.03 11.52 1.55
C GLU A 349 -28.28 10.78 2.87
N GLY A 350 -27.87 9.51 2.92
CA GLY A 350 -27.95 8.66 4.09
C GLY A 350 -26.66 8.72 4.90
N LEU A 351 -26.78 8.74 6.22
CA LEU A 351 -25.65 8.72 7.15
C LEU A 351 -25.34 7.28 7.57
N ILE A 352 -24.13 6.81 7.27
CA ILE A 352 -23.65 5.49 7.67
C ILE A 352 -23.09 5.56 9.09
N VAL A 353 -23.68 4.77 9.98
CA VAL A 353 -23.29 4.66 11.38
C VAL A 353 -23.05 3.20 11.75
N ILE A 354 -22.20 2.96 12.75
CA ILE A 354 -21.90 1.60 13.21
C ILE A 354 -21.93 1.46 14.72
N GLY A 355 -22.52 0.36 15.18
CA GLY A 355 -22.51 -0.11 16.56
C GLY A 355 -22.41 -1.64 16.58
N GLU A 356 -23.47 -2.32 17.03
CA GLU A 356 -23.56 -3.77 16.85
C GLU A 356 -23.74 -4.15 15.36
N HIS A 357 -24.50 -3.34 14.64
CA HIS A 357 -24.77 -3.45 13.21
C HIS A 357 -24.33 -2.15 12.52
N LEU A 358 -24.16 -2.22 11.20
CA LEU A 358 -24.05 -1.03 10.38
C LEU A 358 -25.47 -0.63 9.97
N SER A 359 -25.77 0.65 10.12
CA SER A 359 -27.07 1.23 9.79
C SER A 359 -26.86 2.44 8.87
N VAL A 360 -27.70 2.55 7.86
CA VAL A 360 -27.80 3.73 7.01
C VAL A 360 -29.04 4.48 7.43
N LEU A 361 -28.85 5.64 8.04
CA LEU A 361 -29.92 6.46 8.59
C LEU A 361 -30.29 7.56 7.61
N ALA A 362 -31.58 7.75 7.36
CA ALA A 362 -32.10 8.87 6.59
C ALA A 362 -32.79 9.87 7.53
N VAL A 363 -32.66 11.15 7.22
CA VAL A 363 -33.37 12.22 7.91
C VAL A 363 -34.69 12.48 7.20
N GLU A 364 -35.79 12.39 7.95
CA GLU A 364 -37.12 12.72 7.45
C GLU A 364 -37.36 14.24 7.45
N PRO A 365 -38.32 14.75 6.65
CA PRO A 365 -38.59 16.19 6.57
C PRO A 365 -38.94 16.87 7.91
N ASP A 366 -39.41 16.09 8.89
CA ASP A 366 -39.73 16.53 10.25
C ASP A 366 -38.54 16.52 11.22
N GLY A 367 -37.34 16.12 10.76
CA GLY A 367 -36.12 16.03 11.55
C GLY A 367 -35.97 14.74 12.35
N THR A 368 -36.85 13.75 12.13
CA THR A 368 -36.71 12.42 12.72
C THR A 368 -35.75 11.55 11.91
N LEU A 369 -35.19 10.52 12.57
CA LEU A 369 -34.30 9.54 11.95
C LEU A 369 -35.04 8.24 11.66
N THR A 370 -34.87 7.73 10.43
CA THR A 370 -35.35 6.41 10.01
C THR A 370 -34.16 5.55 9.57
N GLU A 371 -34.16 4.27 9.94
CA GLU A 371 -33.18 3.31 9.42
C GLU A 371 -33.63 2.86 8.03
N ALA A 372 -32.91 3.33 7.00
CA ALA A 372 -33.20 2.99 5.61
C ALA A 372 -32.64 1.60 5.24
N TYR A 373 -31.44 1.29 5.73
CA TYR A 373 -30.76 0.02 5.48
C TYR A 373 -30.01 -0.45 6.70
N GLN A 374 -29.90 -1.77 6.86
CA GLN A 374 -29.12 -2.39 7.93
C GLN A 374 -28.27 -3.53 7.39
N LEU A 375 -27.05 -3.64 7.91
CA LEU A 375 -26.15 -4.75 7.68
C LEU A 375 -25.72 -5.34 9.02
N THR A 376 -26.08 -6.61 9.25
CA THR A 376 -25.82 -7.32 10.50
C THR A 376 -24.50 -8.10 10.45
N ARG A 377 -23.96 -8.46 11.63
CA ARG A 377 -22.75 -9.29 11.76
C ARG A 377 -22.88 -10.70 11.16
N LYS A 378 -24.10 -11.15 10.86
CA LYS A 378 -24.35 -12.42 10.19
C LYS A 378 -24.24 -12.32 8.68
N GLN A 379 -24.37 -11.11 8.13
CA GLN A 379 -24.33 -10.85 6.70
C GLN A 379 -22.92 -10.45 6.25
N ALA A 380 -22.19 -9.68 7.07
CA ALA A 380 -20.83 -9.26 6.76
C ALA A 380 -19.96 -9.12 8.01
N GLU A 381 -18.63 -9.14 7.80
CA GLU A 381 -17.65 -8.84 8.85
C GLU A 381 -17.63 -7.33 9.13
N LEU A 382 -18.21 -6.93 10.27
CA LEU A 382 -18.34 -5.50 10.61
C LEU A 382 -17.24 -4.95 11.51
N ALA A 383 -16.60 -5.81 12.30
CA ALA A 383 -15.67 -5.37 13.35
C ALA A 383 -14.32 -4.85 12.80
N THR A 384 -13.89 -5.38 11.66
CA THR A 384 -12.59 -5.11 11.02
C THR A 384 -12.74 -4.69 9.55
N GLY A 385 -13.98 -4.58 9.08
CA GLY A 385 -14.32 -4.20 7.72
C GLY A 385 -14.21 -2.69 7.53
N GLU A 386 -13.75 -2.29 6.36
CA GLU A 386 -13.87 -0.91 5.89
C GLU A 386 -15.11 -0.81 4.97
N PHE A 387 -15.73 0.37 4.97
CA PHE A 387 -16.97 0.62 4.26
C PHE A 387 -16.77 1.82 3.36
N ILE A 388 -16.81 1.60 2.05
CA ILE A 388 -16.57 2.63 1.04
C ILE A 388 -17.86 2.76 0.23
N PRO A 389 -18.66 3.82 0.45
CA PRO A 389 -19.79 4.12 -0.41
C PRO A 389 -19.29 4.71 -1.74
N ALA A 390 -19.88 4.27 -2.84
CA ALA A 390 -19.50 4.72 -4.18
C ALA A 390 -20.59 4.38 -5.21
N ASP A 391 -20.83 5.28 -6.16
CA ASP A 391 -21.64 5.03 -7.36
C ASP A 391 -20.84 4.22 -8.39
N ILE A 392 -20.87 2.89 -8.25
CA ILE A 392 -20.05 1.96 -9.02
C ILE A 392 -20.67 1.67 -10.39
N ASP A 393 -22.01 1.64 -10.48
CA ASP A 393 -22.72 1.39 -11.74
C ASP A 393 -23.27 2.64 -12.43
N HIS A 394 -22.92 3.82 -11.93
CA HIS A 394 -23.17 5.14 -12.51
C HIS A 394 -24.67 5.52 -12.61
N ASP A 395 -25.48 5.04 -11.69
CA ASP A 395 -26.91 5.35 -11.61
C ASP A 395 -27.24 6.47 -10.59
N LYS A 396 -26.21 7.08 -9.99
CA LYS A 396 -26.27 8.13 -8.94
C LYS A 396 -26.77 7.63 -7.59
N VAL A 397 -26.87 6.32 -7.40
CA VAL A 397 -27.07 5.68 -6.11
C VAL A 397 -25.75 5.07 -5.70
N ASP A 398 -25.35 5.27 -4.46
CA ASP A 398 -24.11 4.67 -4.00
C ASP A 398 -24.35 3.20 -3.64
N GLU A 399 -23.52 2.32 -4.19
CA GLU A 399 -23.26 1.00 -3.63
C GLU A 399 -22.36 1.10 -2.39
N LEU A 400 -22.42 0.09 -1.54
CA LEU A 400 -21.53 -0.07 -0.40
C LEU A 400 -20.50 -1.17 -0.68
N LEU A 401 -19.24 -0.78 -0.87
CA LEU A 401 -18.12 -1.72 -0.89
C LEU A 401 -17.76 -2.07 0.56
N VAL A 402 -17.93 -3.34 0.92
CA VAL A 402 -17.59 -3.88 2.24
C VAL A 402 -16.26 -4.62 2.14
N ALA A 403 -15.20 -4.05 2.70
CA ALA A 403 -13.84 -4.59 2.69
C ALA A 403 -13.61 -5.60 3.84
N GLY A 404 -14.50 -6.59 3.94
CA GLY A 404 -14.46 -7.67 4.94
C GLY A 404 -14.00 -9.01 4.35
N ARG A 405 -14.17 -10.09 5.12
CA ARG A 405 -13.99 -11.48 4.62
C ARG A 405 -15.31 -12.26 4.71
N PRO A 406 -15.94 -12.59 3.56
CA PRO A 406 -15.61 -12.13 2.21
C PRO A 406 -15.91 -10.63 2.03
N SER A 407 -15.38 -10.05 0.96
CA SER A 407 -15.67 -8.68 0.53
C SER A 407 -16.91 -8.66 -0.37
N TYR A 408 -17.71 -7.60 -0.27
CA TYR A 408 -18.98 -7.47 -1.02
C TYR A 408 -19.11 -6.11 -1.70
N ILE A 409 -19.82 -6.09 -2.83
CA ILE A 409 -20.45 -4.89 -3.38
C ILE A 409 -21.94 -5.02 -3.14
N LEU A 410 -22.50 -4.13 -2.33
CA LEU A 410 -23.90 -4.17 -1.92
C LEU A 410 -24.66 -2.99 -2.52
N LYS A 411 -25.72 -3.25 -3.30
CA LYS A 411 -26.60 -2.22 -3.84
C LYS A 411 -27.86 -2.09 -2.98
N PRO A 412 -28.25 -0.88 -2.54
CA PRO A 412 -29.50 -0.69 -1.81
C PRO A 412 -30.73 -0.96 -2.70
N LYS A 413 -31.71 -1.70 -2.19
CA LYS A 413 -33.01 -1.94 -2.85
C LYS A 413 -34.12 -1.09 -2.22
N ALA A 414 -35.14 -0.77 -3.02
CA ALA A 414 -36.29 0.02 -2.57
C ALA A 414 -37.08 -0.59 -1.39
N ASP A 415 -36.92 -1.90 -1.12
CA ASP A 415 -37.56 -2.59 0.00
C ASP A 415 -36.75 -2.54 1.32
N GLY A 416 -35.63 -1.79 1.35
CA GLY A 416 -34.75 -1.66 2.51
C GLY A 416 -33.74 -2.80 2.66
N THR A 417 -33.64 -3.70 1.66
CA THR A 417 -32.64 -4.78 1.64
C THR A 417 -31.43 -4.45 0.76
N TRP A 418 -30.42 -5.31 0.81
CA TRP A 418 -29.21 -5.19 -0.03
C TRP A 418 -29.24 -6.24 -1.14
N ASP A 419 -28.97 -5.83 -2.38
CA ASP A 419 -28.54 -6.72 -3.45
C ASP A 419 -27.04 -6.97 -3.34
N ILE A 420 -26.62 -8.21 -3.54
CA ILE A 420 -25.20 -8.53 -3.66
C ILE A 420 -24.87 -8.48 -5.15
N LEU A 421 -24.25 -7.39 -5.60
CA LEU A 421 -23.79 -7.26 -6.99
C LEU A 421 -22.55 -8.12 -7.25
N TRP A 422 -21.67 -8.19 -6.25
CA TRP A 422 -20.45 -8.98 -6.31
C TRP A 422 -20.01 -9.43 -4.92
N ALA A 423 -19.40 -10.60 -4.84
CA ALA A 423 -18.76 -11.10 -3.63
C ALA A 423 -17.42 -11.76 -3.98
N SER A 424 -16.41 -11.55 -3.12
CA SER A 424 -15.19 -12.33 -3.19
C SER A 424 -15.48 -13.78 -2.80
N ASP A 425 -14.63 -14.72 -3.22
CA ASP A 425 -14.70 -16.11 -2.73
C ASP A 425 -14.61 -16.12 -1.19
N GLU A 426 -15.47 -16.91 -0.53
CA GLU A 426 -15.53 -17.02 0.93
C GLU A 426 -14.19 -17.41 1.56
N LYS A 427 -13.34 -18.11 0.82
CA LYS A 427 -12.00 -18.54 1.25
C LYS A 427 -10.91 -17.54 0.88
N ASP A 428 -11.23 -16.50 0.12
CA ASP A 428 -10.27 -15.45 -0.22
C ASP A 428 -10.07 -14.51 0.97
N LYS A 429 -9.01 -14.78 1.74
CA LYS A 429 -8.61 -13.95 2.89
C LYS A 429 -7.87 -12.68 2.48
N SER A 430 -7.54 -12.55 1.19
CA SER A 430 -6.61 -11.54 0.70
C SER A 430 -7.32 -10.41 0.00
N PHE A 431 -8.40 -10.69 -0.73
CA PHE A 431 -9.18 -9.64 -1.39
C PHE A 431 -9.69 -8.62 -0.37
N ARG A 432 -9.44 -7.33 -0.62
CA ARG A 432 -9.93 -6.24 0.21
C ARG A 432 -10.00 -4.96 -0.62
N PHE A 433 -11.15 -4.30 -0.64
CA PHE A 433 -11.26 -2.95 -1.21
C PHE A 433 -10.36 -1.99 -0.44
N SER A 434 -9.90 -0.92 -1.11
CA SER A 434 -9.04 0.09 -0.49
C SER A 434 -9.47 1.50 -0.85
N ASN A 435 -9.99 1.70 -2.06
CA ASN A 435 -10.50 3.01 -2.49
C ASN A 435 -11.44 2.89 -3.69
N PHE A 436 -12.16 3.96 -4.01
CA PHE A 436 -12.89 4.16 -5.26
C PHE A 436 -12.66 5.58 -5.75
N ALA A 437 -11.79 5.74 -6.74
CA ALA A 437 -11.38 7.05 -7.23
C ALA A 437 -10.81 6.96 -8.65
N ALA A 438 -10.77 8.10 -9.32
CA ALA A 438 -10.08 8.25 -10.59
C ALA A 438 -8.56 8.16 -10.38
N VAL A 439 -7.83 7.43 -11.24
CA VAL A 439 -6.37 7.25 -11.14
C VAL A 439 -5.70 7.78 -12.40
N GLY A 440 -4.67 8.61 -12.20
CA GLY A 440 -3.91 9.24 -13.29
C GLY A 440 -4.73 10.26 -14.06
N THR A 441 -4.67 10.23 -15.39
CA THR A 441 -5.36 11.20 -16.26
C THR A 441 -6.83 10.88 -16.53
N ASP A 442 -7.23 9.62 -16.32
CA ASP A 442 -8.63 9.23 -16.52
C ASP A 442 -9.46 9.75 -15.35
N GLN A 443 -10.53 10.49 -15.64
CA GLN A 443 -11.43 11.01 -14.61
C GLN A 443 -12.53 10.04 -14.23
N THR A 444 -12.60 8.89 -14.90
CA THR A 444 -13.53 7.81 -14.56
C THR A 444 -13.04 7.14 -13.28
N PRO A 445 -13.81 7.14 -12.19
CA PRO A 445 -13.44 6.42 -10.98
C PRO A 445 -13.39 4.91 -11.22
N GLU A 446 -12.40 4.26 -10.64
CA GLU A 446 -12.28 2.80 -10.64
C GLU A 446 -12.16 2.27 -9.21
N ILE A 447 -12.48 0.98 -9.03
CA ILE A 447 -12.31 0.30 -7.75
C ILE A 447 -10.84 -0.03 -7.57
N VAL A 448 -10.24 0.48 -6.51
CA VAL A 448 -8.87 0.12 -6.13
C VAL A 448 -8.92 -0.88 -4.99
N ALA A 449 -8.36 -2.06 -5.24
CA ALA A 449 -8.40 -3.17 -4.30
C ALA A 449 -7.06 -3.90 -4.21
N LYS A 450 -6.89 -4.59 -3.09
CA LYS A 450 -5.80 -5.53 -2.85
C LYS A 450 -6.30 -6.90 -3.25
N ALA A 451 -5.68 -7.53 -4.24
CA ALA A 451 -6.05 -8.85 -4.73
C ALA A 451 -4.92 -9.86 -4.51
N ARG A 452 -5.26 -11.14 -4.35
CA ARG A 452 -4.24 -12.20 -4.31
C ARG A 452 -3.73 -12.55 -5.71
N SER A 453 -2.60 -13.24 -5.68
CA SER A 453 -2.16 -14.12 -6.78
C SER A 453 -3.29 -15.04 -7.24
N TRP A 454 -3.34 -15.31 -8.54
CA TRP A 454 -4.33 -16.21 -9.12
C TRP A 454 -4.27 -17.65 -8.57
N ILE A 455 -3.07 -18.10 -8.15
CA ILE A 455 -2.82 -19.51 -7.80
C ILE A 455 -2.24 -19.68 -6.39
N SER A 456 -1.42 -18.73 -5.94
CA SER A 456 -0.74 -18.86 -4.66
C SER A 456 -1.73 -18.90 -3.51
N THR A 457 -1.45 -19.77 -2.53
CA THR A 457 -2.18 -19.82 -1.26
C THR A 457 -1.62 -18.86 -0.23
N THR A 458 -0.58 -18.08 -0.58
CA THR A 458 -0.04 -17.04 0.28
C THR A 458 -0.99 -15.86 0.35
N ASP A 459 -1.18 -15.30 1.54
CA ASP A 459 -2.02 -14.10 1.76
C ASP A 459 -1.37 -12.79 1.24
N ALA A 460 -0.47 -12.91 0.27
CA ALA A 460 0.17 -11.77 -0.36
C ALA A 460 -0.87 -10.98 -1.18
N ARG A 461 -0.94 -9.69 -0.90
CA ARG A 461 -1.88 -8.75 -1.49
C ARG A 461 -1.15 -7.88 -2.51
N TYR A 462 -1.70 -7.74 -3.70
CA TYR A 462 -1.17 -6.90 -4.76
C TYR A 462 -2.20 -5.84 -5.11
N LEU A 463 -1.74 -4.60 -5.29
CA LEU A 463 -2.64 -3.51 -5.62
C LEU A 463 -3.10 -3.62 -7.08
N SER A 464 -4.40 -3.53 -7.29
CA SER A 464 -5.03 -3.65 -8.61
C SER A 464 -6.21 -2.68 -8.74
N GLY A 465 -6.47 -2.23 -9.96
CA GLY A 465 -7.64 -1.41 -10.33
C GLY A 465 -8.67 -2.26 -11.08
N TYR A 466 -9.96 -1.99 -10.85
CA TYR A 466 -11.06 -2.74 -11.43
C TYR A 466 -12.20 -1.82 -11.89
N ASP A 467 -12.75 -2.14 -13.06
CA ASP A 467 -14.08 -1.72 -13.46
C ASP A 467 -15.10 -2.77 -12.98
N TYR A 468 -16.25 -2.32 -12.50
CA TYR A 468 -17.38 -3.21 -12.29
C TYR A 468 -18.12 -3.44 -13.61
N THR A 469 -18.49 -4.70 -13.85
CA THR A 469 -19.33 -5.12 -14.96
C THR A 469 -20.39 -6.09 -14.44
N PRO A 470 -21.51 -6.31 -15.15
CA PRO A 470 -22.50 -7.32 -14.77
C PRO A 470 -21.91 -8.74 -14.65
N GLU A 471 -20.81 -9.03 -15.35
CA GLU A 471 -20.10 -10.30 -15.27
C GLU A 471 -19.12 -10.39 -14.09
N GLY A 472 -18.89 -9.29 -13.36
CA GLY A 472 -18.01 -9.18 -12.21
C GLY A 472 -16.96 -8.07 -12.35
N LEU A 473 -15.88 -8.17 -11.58
CA LEU A 473 -14.79 -7.20 -11.60
C LEU A 473 -13.82 -7.49 -12.77
N LYS A 474 -13.67 -6.51 -13.66
CA LYS A 474 -12.71 -6.54 -14.76
C LYS A 474 -11.45 -5.78 -14.35
N GLU A 475 -10.32 -6.48 -14.29
CA GLU A 475 -9.04 -5.87 -13.91
C GLU A 475 -8.52 -4.93 -15.00
N ASN A 476 -8.24 -3.68 -14.63
CA ASN A 476 -7.66 -2.65 -15.49
C ASN A 476 -6.14 -2.72 -15.46
N TRP A 477 -5.59 -2.84 -14.25
CA TRP A 477 -4.15 -2.92 -14.01
C TRP A 477 -3.87 -3.65 -12.71
N ARG A 478 -2.64 -4.17 -12.60
CA ARG A 478 -2.12 -4.84 -11.40
C ARG A 478 -0.64 -4.51 -11.22
N ILE A 479 -0.28 -4.13 -10.01
CA ILE A 479 1.11 -3.98 -9.58
C ILE A 479 1.43 -4.93 -8.44
N TYR A 480 2.54 -5.64 -8.56
CA TYR A 480 2.92 -6.70 -7.63
C TYR A 480 3.65 -6.15 -6.40
N LEU A 481 3.00 -5.23 -5.68
CA LEU A 481 3.50 -4.60 -4.47
C LEU A 481 2.47 -4.75 -3.33
N PRO A 482 2.90 -5.18 -2.12
CA PRO A 482 2.04 -5.30 -0.95
C PRO A 482 1.85 -3.96 -0.25
N LEU A 483 1.15 -3.05 -0.92
CA LEU A 483 0.87 -1.71 -0.44
C LEU A 483 -0.26 -1.69 0.60
N ILE A 484 -0.14 -0.82 1.60
CA ILE A 484 -1.14 -0.53 2.64
C ILE A 484 -1.44 0.97 2.65
N ASN A 485 -2.54 1.35 3.31
CA ASN A 485 -3.02 2.74 3.44
C ASN A 485 -3.08 3.46 2.09
N VAL A 486 -3.75 2.84 1.12
CA VAL A 486 -3.79 3.35 -0.25
C VAL A 486 -4.76 4.50 -0.34
N GLN A 487 -4.23 5.68 -0.67
CA GLN A 487 -4.98 6.90 -0.93
C GLN A 487 -4.75 7.36 -2.36
N ILE A 488 -5.71 8.11 -2.91
CA ILE A 488 -5.70 8.55 -4.30
C ILE A 488 -6.10 10.02 -4.33
N GLY A 489 -5.29 10.86 -4.99
CA GLY A 489 -5.55 12.29 -5.10
C GLY A 489 -4.44 13.03 -5.84
N ASP A 490 -4.72 14.25 -6.28
CA ASP A 490 -3.77 15.14 -6.95
C ASP A 490 -2.82 15.76 -5.92
N ILE A 491 -1.58 15.26 -5.86
CA ILE A 491 -0.58 15.68 -4.89
C ILE A 491 0.28 16.82 -5.43
N ASP A 492 0.57 16.81 -6.74
CA ASP A 492 1.49 17.76 -7.38
C ASP A 492 0.81 18.95 -8.07
N GLY A 493 -0.53 18.93 -8.18
CA GLY A 493 -1.37 19.97 -8.76
C GLY A 493 -1.48 19.91 -10.28
N ASP A 494 -1.10 18.80 -10.91
CA ASP A 494 -1.17 18.64 -12.37
C ASP A 494 -2.51 18.07 -12.88
N LYS A 495 -3.49 17.94 -11.98
CA LYS A 495 -4.84 17.41 -12.23
C LYS A 495 -4.85 15.92 -12.59
N GLN A 496 -3.79 15.19 -12.26
CA GLN A 496 -3.76 13.75 -12.30
C GLN A 496 -3.74 13.24 -10.87
N ASN A 497 -4.52 12.19 -10.60
CA ASN A 497 -4.51 11.61 -9.28
C ASN A 497 -3.37 10.60 -9.15
N GLU A 498 -2.46 10.84 -8.22
CA GLU A 498 -1.44 9.89 -7.82
C GLU A 498 -2.01 8.83 -6.87
N ILE A 499 -1.35 7.66 -6.83
CA ILE A 499 -1.55 6.69 -5.76
C ILE A 499 -0.51 6.96 -4.68
N VAL A 500 -0.97 7.29 -3.47
CA VAL A 500 -0.16 7.42 -2.27
C VAL A 500 -0.35 6.20 -1.40
N ALA A 501 0.73 5.51 -1.06
CA ALA A 501 0.65 4.30 -0.26
C ALA A 501 1.90 4.10 0.61
N SER A 502 1.80 3.18 1.56
CA SER A 502 2.91 2.77 2.42
C SER A 502 3.18 1.29 2.29
N LEU A 503 4.38 0.86 2.71
CA LEU A 503 4.69 -0.54 2.92
C LEU A 503 4.71 -0.83 4.41
N GLU A 504 4.09 -1.94 4.81
CA GLU A 504 4.10 -2.43 6.18
C GLU A 504 5.54 -2.51 6.72
N ASN A 505 5.74 -2.03 7.95
CA ASN A 505 7.04 -1.97 8.65
C ASN A 505 8.12 -1.09 8.01
N SER A 506 7.83 -0.40 6.90
CA SER A 506 8.78 0.56 6.31
C SER A 506 8.64 1.96 6.88
N HIS A 507 7.41 2.34 7.26
CA HIS A 507 7.00 3.72 7.57
C HIS A 507 7.45 4.73 6.49
N ARG A 508 7.51 4.28 5.23
CA ARG A 508 7.81 5.13 4.08
C ARG A 508 6.56 5.36 3.26
N ILE A 509 6.41 6.59 2.79
CA ILE A 509 5.39 6.99 1.84
C ILE A 509 5.95 6.80 0.43
N LEU A 510 5.17 6.18 -0.43
CA LEU A 510 5.41 6.02 -1.85
C LEU A 510 4.32 6.77 -2.61
N VAL A 511 4.74 7.60 -3.56
CA VAL A 511 3.83 8.31 -4.48
C VAL A 511 4.06 7.77 -5.88
N PHE A 512 3.01 7.20 -6.47
CA PHE A 512 3.02 6.60 -7.80
C PHE A 512 2.22 7.46 -8.76
N LYS A 513 2.85 7.86 -9.87
CA LYS A 513 2.22 8.56 -10.98
C LYS A 513 1.98 7.62 -12.14
N GLN A 514 0.78 7.61 -12.69
CA GLN A 514 0.44 6.76 -13.83
C GLN A 514 1.18 7.22 -15.09
N HIS A 515 1.55 6.29 -15.97
CA HIS A 515 2.09 6.61 -17.28
C HIS A 515 1.36 5.85 -18.39
N ASN A 516 1.27 6.46 -19.57
CA ASN A 516 0.60 5.86 -20.74
C ASN A 516 1.53 4.99 -21.61
N ILE A 517 2.73 4.67 -21.13
CA ILE A 517 3.68 3.81 -21.85
C ILE A 517 3.25 2.35 -21.66
N PRO A 518 3.00 1.56 -22.72
CA PRO A 518 2.57 0.17 -22.61
C PRO A 518 3.77 -0.75 -22.33
N VAL A 519 4.45 -0.54 -21.21
CA VAL A 519 5.74 -1.17 -20.87
C VAL A 519 5.63 -2.70 -20.88
N PHE A 520 4.53 -3.26 -20.34
CA PHE A 520 4.30 -4.69 -20.35
C PHE A 520 4.19 -5.26 -21.77
N ALA A 521 3.38 -4.64 -22.63
CA ALA A 521 3.21 -5.07 -24.02
C ALA A 521 4.53 -4.93 -24.83
N LEU A 522 5.27 -3.84 -24.62
CA LEU A 522 6.60 -3.64 -25.22
C LEU A 522 7.58 -4.72 -24.76
N THR A 523 7.54 -5.12 -23.49
CA THR A 523 8.40 -6.18 -22.95
C THR A 523 8.02 -7.55 -23.53
N ILE A 524 6.72 -7.84 -23.70
CA ILE A 524 6.25 -9.05 -24.41
C ILE A 524 6.73 -9.06 -25.85
N ALA A 525 6.56 -7.95 -26.58
CA ALA A 525 7.00 -7.83 -27.97
C ALA A 525 8.52 -8.02 -28.10
N LEU A 526 9.30 -7.45 -27.18
CA LEU A 526 10.73 -7.64 -27.09
C LEU A 526 11.11 -9.10 -26.85
N PHE A 527 10.44 -9.78 -25.91
CA PHE A 527 10.67 -11.19 -25.62
C PHE A 527 10.35 -12.08 -26.81
N ALA A 528 9.16 -11.93 -27.40
CA ALA A 528 8.75 -12.68 -28.59
C ALA A 528 9.68 -12.41 -29.78
N GLY A 529 10.08 -11.16 -30.00
CA GLY A 529 11.04 -10.78 -31.04
C GLY A 529 12.39 -11.47 -30.87
N LEU A 530 12.91 -11.58 -29.64
CA LEU A 530 14.15 -12.32 -29.37
C LEU A 530 14.02 -13.83 -29.66
N LEU A 531 12.87 -14.43 -29.35
CA LEU A 531 12.59 -15.84 -29.67
C LEU A 531 12.55 -16.06 -31.19
N VAL A 532 11.80 -15.24 -31.92
CA VAL A 532 11.69 -15.31 -33.38
C VAL A 532 13.06 -15.10 -34.03
N TYR A 533 13.81 -14.08 -33.60
CA TYR A 533 15.18 -13.85 -34.08
C TYR A 533 16.06 -15.08 -33.87
N GLY A 534 16.00 -15.70 -32.69
CA GLY A 534 16.72 -16.92 -32.40
C GLY A 534 16.34 -18.06 -33.35
N VAL A 535 15.04 -18.29 -33.59
CA VAL A 535 14.53 -19.36 -34.46
C VAL A 535 15.01 -19.15 -35.90
N VAL A 536 14.83 -17.95 -36.44
CA VAL A 536 15.26 -17.59 -37.80
C VAL A 536 16.78 -17.77 -37.94
N ARG A 537 17.53 -17.33 -36.94
CA ARG A 537 18.99 -17.47 -36.94
C ARG A 537 19.44 -18.92 -36.87
N ARG A 538 18.75 -19.77 -36.10
CA ARG A 538 19.00 -21.21 -36.06
C ARG A 538 18.71 -21.84 -37.42
N GLY A 539 17.58 -21.52 -38.06
CA GLY A 539 17.24 -22.03 -39.39
C GLY A 539 18.18 -21.59 -40.52
N ARG A 540 18.80 -20.40 -40.42
CA ARG A 540 19.80 -19.91 -41.39
C ARG A 540 21.20 -20.53 -41.22
N HIS A 541 21.47 -21.15 -40.08
CA HIS A 541 22.78 -21.73 -39.75
C HIS A 541 22.73 -23.25 -39.49
N ALA A 542 21.54 -23.85 -39.52
CA ALA A 542 21.32 -25.29 -39.66
C ALA A 542 21.50 -25.67 -41.14
#